data_AF-A0A817UQF9-F1
#
_entry.id   AF-A0A817UQF9-F1
#
_cell.length_a   1.000
_cell.length_b   1.000
_cell.length_c   1.000
_cell.angle_alpha   90.00
_cell.angle_beta   90.00
_cell.angle_gamma   90.00
#
_symmetry.space_group_name_H-M   'P 1'
#
loop_
_entity.id
_entity.type
_entity.pdbx_description
1 polymer ?
#
loop_
_entity_poly.entity_id
_entity_poly.type
_entity_poly.pdbx_seq_one_letter_code
_entity_poly.pdbx_strand_id
1 'polypeptide(L)'
;MIKSNSNNDRLFLSRLSEAYKCRSGDNVILECYVRHQRIKSIAWYAKGELVDKRGVRVWHRYEPRTGQCILYLRSVFKCDEGSYCCEATSIDNVVETLEIKLMIDNRDKSWTKVPVLYMAGHVVPGGAKQLMASCKK
;
A
#
# COMPACT_ATOMS: atom_id res chain seq x y z
N MET A 1 39.71 -9.63 -19.22
CA MET A 1 39.30 -10.30 -17.95
C MET A 1 38.81 -9.20 -17.02
N ILE A 2 37.60 -9.10 -16.50
CA ILE A 2 36.36 -9.89 -16.48
C ILE A 2 35.26 -8.82 -16.54
N LYS A 3 34.28 -8.92 -17.45
CA LYS A 3 33.08 -8.07 -17.36
C LYS A 3 32.33 -8.54 -16.12
N SER A 4 32.44 -7.81 -15.02
CA SER A 4 31.73 -8.10 -13.78
C SER A 4 30.23 -8.08 -14.07
N ASN A 5 29.65 -9.28 -14.17
CA ASN A 5 28.23 -9.52 -14.30
C ASN A 5 27.56 -9.21 -12.95
N SER A 6 27.36 -7.93 -12.63
CA SER A 6 26.77 -7.50 -11.35
C SER A 6 25.26 -7.46 -11.41
N ASN A 7 24.63 -8.60 -11.69
CA ASN A 7 23.24 -8.84 -11.29
C ASN A 7 23.11 -9.14 -9.78
N ASN A 8 24.22 -9.08 -9.03
CA ASN A 8 24.34 -9.47 -7.62
C ASN A 8 24.40 -8.29 -6.61
N ASP A 9 24.22 -7.05 -7.06
CA ASP A 9 24.30 -5.85 -6.21
C ASP A 9 22.94 -5.20 -5.91
N ARG A 10 21.84 -5.90 -6.23
CA ARG A 10 20.50 -5.41 -5.91
C ARG A 10 20.21 -5.58 -4.42
N LEU A 11 19.68 -4.53 -3.82
CA LEU A 11 19.17 -4.51 -2.45
C LEU A 11 17.86 -5.29 -2.36
N PHE A 12 17.00 -5.20 -3.38
CA PHE A 12 15.78 -6.01 -3.44
C PHE A 12 16.06 -7.41 -3.98
N LEU A 13 15.72 -8.43 -3.19
CA LEU A 13 15.79 -9.84 -3.57
C LEU A 13 14.55 -10.28 -4.35
N SER A 14 13.44 -9.59 -4.15
CA SER A 14 12.17 -9.84 -4.84
C SER A 14 11.86 -8.74 -5.83
N ARG A 15 11.23 -9.11 -6.94
CA ARG A 15 10.57 -8.15 -7.83
C ARG A 15 9.09 -8.16 -7.50
N LEU A 16 8.55 -7.01 -7.13
CA LEU A 16 7.11 -6.81 -7.09
C LEU A 16 6.57 -6.85 -8.54
N SER A 17 5.36 -7.37 -8.71
CA SER A 17 4.66 -7.27 -9.99
C SER A 17 4.45 -5.81 -10.35
N GLU A 18 4.42 -5.49 -11.65
CA GLU A 18 4.18 -4.10 -12.11
C GLU A 18 2.89 -3.51 -11.54
N ALA A 19 1.87 -4.35 -11.33
CA ALA A 19 0.64 -3.96 -10.68
C ALA A 19 0.04 -5.04 -9.78
N TYR A 20 -0.60 -4.60 -8.70
CA TYR A 20 -1.43 -5.39 -7.80
C TYR A 20 -2.90 -5.03 -8.02
N LYS A 21 -3.74 -6.01 -8.35
CA LYS A 21 -5.18 -5.80 -8.59
C LYS A 21 -5.99 -6.30 -7.41
N CYS A 22 -6.89 -5.49 -6.89
CA CYS A 22 -7.79 -5.85 -5.79
C CYS A 22 -9.15 -5.14 -5.92
N ARG A 23 -10.08 -5.43 -5.01
CA ARG A 23 -11.40 -4.80 -5.00
C ARG A 23 -11.54 -3.76 -3.90
N SER A 24 -12.47 -2.84 -4.11
CA SER A 24 -12.86 -1.88 -3.08
C SER A 24 -13.34 -2.57 -1.79
N GLY A 25 -12.81 -2.13 -0.66
CA GLY A 25 -13.03 -2.66 0.68
C GLY A 25 -12.10 -3.80 1.09
N ASP A 26 -11.21 -4.27 0.22
CA ASP A 26 -10.26 -5.32 0.57
C ASP A 26 -9.11 -4.80 1.45
N ASN A 27 -8.46 -5.73 2.15
CA ASN A 27 -7.19 -5.45 2.82
C ASN A 27 -6.06 -5.92 1.92
N VAL A 28 -5.13 -5.02 1.64
CA VAL A 28 -4.00 -5.28 0.74
C VAL A 28 -2.72 -5.38 1.55
N ILE A 29 -1.90 -6.38 1.21
CA ILE A 29 -0.58 -6.60 1.78
C ILE A 29 0.40 -6.61 0.61
N LEU A 30 1.29 -5.63 0.58
CA LEU A 30 2.40 -5.59 -0.38
C LEU A 30 3.66 -6.04 0.35
N GLU A 31 4.21 -7.16 -0.10
CA GLU A 31 5.37 -7.79 0.52
C GLU A 31 6.54 -7.82 -0.46
N CYS A 32 7.73 -7.42 0.02
CA CYS A 32 8.98 -7.62 -0.70
C CYS A 32 10.10 -7.98 0.27
N TYR A 33 11.19 -8.54 -0.28
CA TYR A 33 12.37 -8.94 0.50
C TYR A 33 13.58 -8.14 0.05
N VAL A 34 14.36 -7.71 1.04
CA VAL A 34 15.62 -7.01 0.84
C VAL A 34 16.80 -7.81 1.40
N ARG A 35 18.00 -7.50 0.92
CA ARG A 35 19.25 -8.10 1.39
C ARG A 35 19.65 -7.53 2.75
N HIS A 36 18.92 -7.96 3.78
CA HIS A 36 18.90 -7.38 5.13
C HIS A 36 20.27 -7.04 5.74
N GLN A 37 21.31 -7.84 5.48
CA GLN A 37 22.68 -7.59 5.96
C GLN A 37 23.26 -6.24 5.52
N ARG A 38 22.79 -5.68 4.40
CA ARG A 38 23.25 -4.40 3.88
C ARG A 38 22.27 -3.26 4.14
N ILE A 39 21.12 -3.50 4.78
CA ILE A 39 20.06 -2.50 4.86
C ILE A 39 20.23 -1.61 6.09
N LYS A 40 20.29 -0.30 5.84
CA LYS A 40 20.33 0.75 6.85
C LYS A 40 18.92 1.23 7.21
N SER A 41 18.09 1.48 6.20
CA SER A 41 16.73 1.98 6.40
C SER A 41 15.79 1.55 5.28
N ILE A 42 14.51 1.42 5.63
CA ILE A 42 13.40 1.17 4.71
C ILE A 42 12.35 2.26 4.88
N ALA A 43 11.93 2.86 3.77
CA ALA A 43 10.84 3.80 3.67
C ALA A 43 9.81 3.32 2.65
N TRP A 44 8.55 3.66 2.88
CA TRP A 44 7.47 3.41 1.93
C TRP A 44 6.83 4.72 1.54
N TYR A 45 6.52 4.86 0.26
CA TYR A 45 5.83 6.01 -0.29
C TYR A 45 4.53 5.57 -0.95
N ALA A 46 3.43 6.24 -0.63
CA ALA A 46 2.12 6.03 -1.22
C ALA A 46 1.76 7.28 -2.03
N LYS A 47 1.68 7.14 -3.35
CA LYS A 47 1.39 8.27 -4.27
C LYS A 47 2.37 9.45 -4.10
N GLY A 48 3.63 9.15 -3.79
CA GLY A 48 4.69 10.14 -3.56
C GLY A 48 4.83 10.62 -2.11
N GLU A 49 3.86 10.32 -1.25
CA GLU A 49 3.87 10.73 0.15
C GLU A 49 4.48 9.65 1.05
N LEU A 50 5.30 10.04 2.03
CA LEU A 50 5.91 9.10 2.98
C LEU A 50 4.81 8.45 3.85
N VAL A 51 4.82 7.13 3.91
CA VAL A 51 3.89 6.35 4.74
C VAL A 51 4.41 6.30 6.18
N ASP A 52 3.54 6.62 7.13
CA ASP A 52 3.84 6.48 8.56
C ASP A 52 3.83 4.99 9.00
N LYS A 53 4.74 4.61 9.88
CA LYS A 53 4.85 3.25 10.44
C LYS A 53 3.62 2.82 11.25
N ARG A 54 2.81 3.76 11.74
CA ARG A 54 1.67 3.55 12.65
C ARG A 54 0.38 4.21 12.14
N GLY A 55 0.25 4.42 10.84
CA GLY A 55 -0.99 4.92 10.25
C GLY A 55 -2.17 3.97 10.46
N VAL A 56 -3.38 4.53 10.64
CA VAL A 56 -4.60 3.76 10.96
C VAL A 56 -5.08 2.91 9.77
N ARG A 57 -4.97 3.46 8.55
CA ARG A 57 -5.40 2.79 7.31
C ARG A 57 -4.23 2.23 6.51
N VAL A 58 -3.13 2.95 6.44
CA VAL A 58 -1.93 2.56 5.71
C VAL A 58 -0.75 2.64 6.65
N TRP A 59 -0.02 1.54 6.78
CA TRP A 59 1.15 1.45 7.65
C TRP A 59 2.10 0.40 7.13
N HIS A 60 3.36 0.48 7.56
CA HIS A 60 4.39 -0.45 7.10
C HIS A 60 5.20 -1.03 8.27
N ARG A 61 5.76 -2.22 8.03
CA ARG A 61 6.66 -2.91 8.95
C ARG A 61 7.86 -3.45 8.19
N TYR A 62 9.01 -3.46 8.87
CA TYR A 62 10.24 -4.06 8.39
C TYR A 62 10.77 -5.04 9.45
N GLU A 63 11.17 -6.24 9.03
CA GLU A 63 11.83 -7.24 9.88
C GLU A 63 13.34 -7.33 9.55
N PRO A 64 14.22 -6.76 10.38
CA PRO A 64 15.66 -6.69 10.09
C PRO A 64 16.37 -8.05 10.02
N ARG A 65 15.80 -9.11 10.62
CA ARG A 65 16.41 -10.45 10.62
C ARG A 65 16.17 -11.21 9.33
N THR A 66 15.00 -11.03 8.72
CA THR A 66 14.59 -11.75 7.51
C THR A 66 14.69 -10.90 6.25
N GLY A 67 14.74 -9.57 6.40
CA GLY A 67 14.66 -8.64 5.28
C GLY A 67 13.26 -8.47 4.72
N GLN A 68 12.24 -8.92 5.44
CA GLN A 68 10.85 -8.80 5.01
C GLN A 68 10.35 -7.36 5.20
N CYS A 69 9.90 -6.74 4.12
CA CYS A 69 9.29 -5.42 4.09
C CYS A 69 7.82 -5.59 3.74
N ILE A 70 6.93 -5.07 4.57
CA ILE A 70 5.49 -5.19 4.37
C ILE A 70 4.83 -3.80 4.45
N LEU A 71 4.02 -3.48 3.45
CA LEU A 71 3.06 -2.38 3.49
C LEU A 71 1.64 -2.95 3.59
N TYR A 72 0.90 -2.47 4.57
CA TYR A 72 -0.49 -2.83 4.81
C TYR A 72 -1.40 -1.68 4.43
N LEU A 73 -2.47 -1.98 3.69
CA LEU A 73 -3.55 -1.06 3.40
C LEU A 73 -4.87 -1.70 3.82
N ARG A 74 -5.56 -1.07 4.76
CA ARG A 74 -6.83 -1.53 5.31
C ARG A 74 -7.99 -0.88 4.58
N SER A 75 -8.94 -1.70 4.13
CA SER A 75 -10.18 -1.27 3.46
C SER A 75 -9.88 -0.26 2.36
N VAL A 76 -9.22 -0.72 1.30
CA VAL A 76 -8.80 0.13 0.18
C VAL A 76 -10.00 0.61 -0.63
N PHE A 77 -9.99 1.85 -1.11
CA PHE A 77 -11.02 2.42 -1.97
C PHE A 77 -10.41 2.95 -3.26
N LYS A 78 -11.22 3.32 -4.25
CA LYS A 78 -10.72 3.83 -5.54
C LYS A 78 -9.74 5.01 -5.40
N CYS A 79 -9.87 5.82 -4.33
CA CYS A 79 -8.94 6.87 -3.96
C CYS A 79 -7.52 6.41 -3.60
N ASP A 80 -7.37 5.18 -3.12
CA ASP A 80 -6.10 4.59 -2.72
C ASP A 80 -5.35 3.98 -3.91
N GLU A 81 -5.99 3.91 -5.09
CA GLU A 81 -5.32 3.53 -6.35
C GLU A 81 -4.16 4.49 -6.66
N GLY A 82 -3.06 3.93 -7.14
CA GLY A 82 -1.86 4.70 -7.48
C GLY A 82 -0.58 3.91 -7.32
N SER A 83 0.55 4.61 -7.45
CA SER A 83 1.88 4.04 -7.29
C SER A 83 2.30 3.99 -5.82
N TYR A 84 2.83 2.84 -5.42
CA TYR A 84 3.44 2.61 -4.11
C TYR A 84 4.90 2.23 -4.33
N CYS A 85 5.79 2.81 -3.56
CA CYS A 85 7.23 2.61 -3.70
C CYS A 85 7.83 2.20 -2.37
N CYS A 86 8.58 1.10 -2.36
CA CYS A 86 9.48 0.78 -1.27
C CYS A 86 10.87 1.31 -1.61
N GLU A 87 11.44 2.10 -0.73
CA GLU A 87 12.81 2.61 -0.83
C GLU A 87 13.67 1.89 0.21
N ALA A 88 14.74 1.28 -0.26
CA ALA A 88 15.73 0.60 0.57
C ALA A 88 17.06 1.36 0.48
N THR A 89 17.58 1.78 1.64
CA THR A 89 18.89 2.41 1.75
C THR A 89 19.90 1.41 2.30
N SER A 90 21.00 1.23 1.60
CA SER A 90 22.13 0.41 2.03
C SER A 90 22.96 1.10 3.12
N ILE A 91 23.74 0.33 3.86
CA ILE A 91 24.82 0.82 4.74
C ILE A 91 25.83 1.68 3.97
N ASP A 92 26.02 1.39 2.68
CA ASP A 92 26.89 2.14 1.77
C ASP A 92 26.21 3.40 1.20
N ASN A 93 25.01 3.74 1.69
CA ASN A 93 24.15 4.83 1.20
C ASN A 93 23.70 4.70 -0.26
N VAL A 94 23.79 3.50 -0.83
CA VAL A 94 23.13 3.16 -2.10
C VAL A 94 21.63 3.08 -1.85
N VAL A 95 20.83 3.74 -2.68
CA VAL A 95 19.36 3.70 -2.61
C VAL A 95 18.83 2.92 -3.80
N GLU A 96 18.02 1.90 -3.54
CA GLU A 96 17.23 1.22 -4.56
C GLU A 96 15.75 1.40 -4.24
N THR A 97 14.93 1.50 -5.28
CA THR A 97 13.47 1.63 -5.16
C THR A 97 12.76 0.50 -5.88
N LEU A 98 11.61 0.10 -5.33
CA LEU A 98 10.74 -0.91 -5.90
C LEU A 98 9.32 -0.35 -5.96
N GLU A 99 8.86 -0.02 -7.16
CA GLU A 99 7.54 0.54 -7.43
C GLU A 99 6.52 -0.54 -7.81
N ILE A 100 5.29 -0.39 -7.34
CA ILE A 100 4.13 -1.20 -7.72
C ILE A 100 2.90 -0.32 -7.86
N LYS A 101 2.09 -0.57 -8.90
CA LYS A 101 0.81 0.11 -9.10
C LYS A 101 -0.32 -0.67 -8.44
N LEU A 102 -0.99 -0.07 -7.46
CA LEU A 102 -2.21 -0.62 -6.90
C LEU A 102 -3.39 -0.25 -7.79
N MET A 103 -4.06 -1.24 -8.37
CA MET A 103 -5.27 -1.08 -9.16
C MET A 103 -6.48 -1.61 -8.40
N ILE A 104 -7.51 -0.78 -8.24
CA ILE A 104 -8.70 -1.11 -7.46
C ILE A 104 -9.89 -1.16 -8.40
N ASP A 105 -10.47 -2.35 -8.52
CA ASP A 105 -11.71 -2.57 -9.25
C ASP A 105 -12.91 -2.28 -8.36
N ASN A 106 -13.86 -1.53 -8.92
CA ASN A 106 -15.08 -1.10 -8.24
C ASN A 106 -16.32 -1.87 -8.73
N ARG A 107 -16.15 -3.06 -9.33
CA ARG A 107 -17.30 -3.92 -9.69
C ARG A 107 -17.92 -4.47 -8.40
N ASP A 108 -18.86 -3.68 -7.89
CA ASP A 108 -19.90 -3.94 -6.90
C ASP A 108 -19.58 -4.92 -5.76
N LYS A 109 -19.46 -4.38 -4.55
CA LYS A 109 -20.24 -4.95 -3.43
C LYS A 109 -21.60 -4.28 -3.51
N SER A 110 -22.56 -4.98 -4.11
CA SER A 110 -23.98 -4.64 -3.96
C SER A 110 -24.23 -4.31 -2.51
N TRP A 111 -24.95 -3.20 -2.29
CA TRP A 111 -25.41 -2.70 -1.00
C TRP A 111 -25.84 -3.84 -0.05
N THR A 112 -24.92 -4.35 0.77
CA THR A 112 -25.31 -5.09 1.97
C THR A 112 -25.69 -4.05 3.00
N LYS A 113 -26.97 -3.68 2.90
CA LYS A 113 -27.83 -3.15 3.95
C LYS A 113 -27.18 -3.27 5.33
N VAL A 114 -26.57 -2.20 5.83
CA VAL A 114 -26.48 -2.01 7.28
C VAL A 114 -27.82 -1.42 7.70
N PRO A 115 -28.63 -2.12 8.51
CA PRO A 115 -29.84 -1.53 9.06
C PRO A 115 -29.47 -0.27 9.82
N VAL A 116 -30.22 0.79 9.55
CA VAL A 116 -30.12 2.09 10.19
C VAL A 116 -30.41 1.91 11.69
N LEU A 117 -29.40 1.61 12.50
CA LEU A 117 -29.47 1.77 13.95
C LEU A 117 -28.87 3.11 14.36
N TYR A 118 -29.32 4.17 13.69
CA TYR A 118 -29.37 5.50 14.28
C TYR A 118 -30.83 5.93 14.18
N MET A 119 -31.65 5.39 15.09
CA MET A 119 -33.00 5.89 15.30
C MET A 119 -32.97 6.90 16.44
N ALA A 120 -33.14 8.17 16.08
CA ALA A 120 -33.92 9.10 16.87
C ALA A 120 -34.64 10.06 15.91
N GLY A 121 -35.83 9.61 15.46
CA GLY A 121 -36.97 10.41 15.02
C GLY A 121 -36.74 11.56 14.04
N HIS A 122 -36.92 11.31 12.74
CA HIS A 122 -37.78 12.12 11.86
C HIS A 122 -37.85 11.49 10.46
N VAL A 123 -39.07 11.31 9.96
CA VAL A 123 -39.36 10.86 8.60
C VAL A 123 -39.09 12.03 7.65
N VAL A 124 -38.22 11.83 6.66
CA VAL A 124 -38.15 12.68 5.47
C VAL A 124 -38.29 11.79 4.22
N PRO A 125 -39.28 12.03 3.35
CA PRO A 125 -39.36 11.36 2.06
C PRO A 125 -38.52 12.12 1.02
N GLY A 126 -37.72 11.38 0.28
CA GLY A 126 -37.08 11.87 -0.95
C GLY A 126 -35.68 12.44 -0.79
N GLY A 127 -34.84 12.14 -1.78
CA GLY A 127 -33.59 12.86 -2.03
C GLY A 127 -32.34 12.08 -1.67
N ALA A 128 -31.68 11.57 -2.71
CA ALA A 128 -30.35 10.99 -2.64
C ALA A 128 -29.35 11.95 -1.95
N LYS A 129 -28.67 11.47 -0.91
CA LYS A 129 -27.35 11.96 -0.51
C LYS A 129 -26.47 10.79 -0.11
N GLN A 130 -25.78 10.25 -1.12
CA GLN A 130 -24.64 9.37 -0.96
C GLN A 130 -23.58 10.14 -0.15
N LEU A 131 -23.35 9.77 1.11
CA LEU A 131 -22.16 10.17 1.84
C LEU A 131 -20.98 9.45 1.18
N MET A 132 -20.42 10.08 0.14
CA MET A 132 -19.10 9.76 -0.35
C MET A 132 -18.15 9.88 0.84
N ALA A 133 -17.40 8.82 1.14
CA ALA A 133 -16.16 8.98 1.88
C ALA A 133 -15.31 9.95 1.05
N SER A 134 -15.37 11.22 1.43
CA SER A 134 -14.69 12.28 0.72
C SER A 134 -13.21 11.95 0.76
N CYS A 135 -12.66 11.62 -0.40
CA CYS A 135 -11.25 11.85 -0.70
C CYS A 135 -11.02 13.34 -0.42
N LYS A 136 -10.65 13.68 0.82
CA LYS A 136 -10.24 15.04 1.15
C LYS A 136 -8.97 15.29 0.35
N LYS A 137 -9.05 16.24 -0.59
CA LYS A 137 -7.89 16.88 -1.19
C LYS A 137 -7.14 17.67 -0.13
#